data_AF-A0A6P1BX82-F1
#
_entry.id   AF-A0A6P1BX82-F1
#
_cell.length_a   1.000
_cell.length_b   1.000
_cell.length_c   1.000
_cell.angle_alpha   90.00
_cell.angle_beta   90.00
_cell.angle_gamma   90.00
#
_symmetry.space_group_name_H-M   'P 1'
#
loop_
_entity.id
_entity.type
_entity.pdbx_description
1 polymer ?
#
loop_
_entity_poly.entity_id
_entity_poly.type
_entity_poly.pdbx_seq_one_letter_code
_entity_poly.pdbx_strand_id
1 'polypeptide(L)'
;MSDHPLFSTRNPWFGISVGITAGVAVLSAVVGLIWLPLLQPHLQLTGVWDAICSAAGVPRAAVQETAIKPDFKTSNVVMTSEMLTKADQVSIGRGATLAQRCAICHGPQGVSDAHSPNLAGQFAAVTYKELNDFKTGARVSVVMSPFAAAMSDQDMKD
;
A
#
# COMPACT_ATOMS: atom_id res chain seq x y z
N MET A 1 -3.90 68.23 22.03
CA MET A 1 -3.75 66.95 21.31
C MET A 1 -2.26 66.70 21.23
N SER A 2 -1.76 65.64 21.83
CA SER A 2 -0.32 65.41 21.95
C SER A 2 0.20 64.80 20.65
N ASP A 3 0.92 65.58 19.84
CA ASP A 3 1.47 65.19 18.54
C ASP A 3 2.73 64.31 18.68
N HIS A 4 2.68 63.28 19.53
CA HIS A 4 3.76 62.31 19.58
C HIS A 4 3.57 61.29 18.45
N PRO A 5 4.51 61.21 17.49
CA PRO A 5 4.39 60.27 16.38
C PRO A 5 4.41 58.83 16.92
N LEU A 6 3.28 58.14 16.79
CA LEU A 6 3.07 56.77 17.29
C LEU A 6 4.04 55.76 16.65
N PHE A 7 4.44 55.99 15.40
CA PHE A 7 5.38 55.17 14.64
C PHE A 7 6.74 55.86 14.52
N SER A 8 7.44 56.01 15.64
CA SER A 8 8.78 56.60 15.68
C SER A 8 9.76 55.68 16.38
N THR A 9 10.94 55.49 15.78
CA THR A 9 12.06 54.77 16.41
C THR A 9 12.58 55.44 17.68
N ARG A 10 12.20 56.70 17.93
CA ARG A 10 12.46 57.42 19.18
C ARG A 10 11.45 57.12 20.29
N ASN A 11 10.32 56.49 19.98
CA ASN A 11 9.36 56.05 20.99
C ASN A 11 9.80 54.69 21.56
N PRO A 12 10.16 54.60 22.85
CA PRO A 12 10.67 53.37 23.45
C PRO A 12 9.65 52.23 23.39
N TRP A 13 8.35 52.52 23.51
CA TRP A 13 7.30 51.51 23.45
C TRP A 13 7.12 50.91 22.05
N PHE A 14 7.26 51.75 21.01
CA PHE A 14 7.25 51.28 19.63
C PHE A 14 8.49 50.42 19.34
N GLY A 15 9.67 50.87 19.77
CA GLY A 15 10.91 50.10 19.63
C GLY A 15 10.86 48.74 20.34
N ILE A 16 10.33 48.69 21.56
CA ILE A 16 10.13 47.44 22.32
C ILE A 16 9.15 46.52 21.60
N SER A 17 8.01 47.03 21.13
CA SER A 17 7.02 46.21 20.42
C SER A 17 7.59 45.60 19.14
N VAL A 18 8.27 46.41 18.33
CA VAL A 18 8.91 45.92 17.09
C VAL A 18 10.00 44.91 17.40
N GLY A 19 10.80 45.16 18.44
CA GLY A 19 11.84 44.24 18.90
C GLY A 19 11.29 42.90 19.34
N ILE A 20 10.20 42.87 20.11
CA ILE A 20 9.53 41.63 20.55
C ILE A 20 9.00 40.87 19.34
N THR A 21 8.28 41.53 18.43
CA THR A 21 7.72 40.87 17.23
C THR A 21 8.82 40.28 16.35
N ALA A 22 9.91 41.03 16.12
CA ALA A 22 11.06 40.53 15.38
C ALA A 22 11.72 39.34 16.08
N GLY A 23 11.88 39.41 17.40
CA GLY A 23 12.44 38.33 18.21
C GLY A 23 11.63 37.04 18.12
N VAL A 24 10.30 37.12 18.23
CA VAL A 24 9.40 35.96 18.09
C VAL A 24 9.52 35.38 16.67
N ALA A 25 9.51 36.21 15.64
CA ALA A 25 9.63 35.74 14.25
C ALA A 25 10.95 34.99 14.00
N VAL A 26 12.08 35.52 14.50
CA VAL A 26 13.39 34.86 14.39
C VAL A 26 13.40 33.54 15.16
N LEU A 27 12.86 33.51 16.37
CA LEU A 27 12.81 32.29 17.18
C LEU A 27 11.98 31.20 16.51
N SER A 28 10.80 31.54 15.97
CA SER A 28 9.98 30.60 15.19
C SER A 28 10.72 30.08 13.95
N ALA A 29 11.44 30.93 13.23
CA ALA A 29 12.22 30.53 12.06
C ALA A 29 13.37 29.58 12.43
N VAL A 30 14.10 29.84 13.51
CA VAL A 30 15.19 28.98 14.01
C VAL A 30 14.64 27.62 14.45
N VAL A 31 13.53 27.60 15.20
CA VAL A 31 12.90 26.35 15.64
C VAL A 31 12.45 25.53 14.44
N GLY A 32 11.75 26.15 13.47
CA GLY A 32 11.19 25.45 12.30
C GLY A 32 12.22 25.03 11.24
N LEU A 33 13.20 25.87 10.94
CA LEU A 33 14.15 25.65 9.84
C LEU A 33 15.47 25.01 10.27
N ILE A 34 15.80 25.05 11.56
CA ILE A 34 17.08 24.53 12.06
C ILE A 34 16.85 23.43 13.10
N TRP A 35 16.05 23.68 14.14
CA TRP A 35 15.96 22.75 15.25
C TRP A 35 15.13 21.50 14.94
N LEU A 36 13.93 21.65 14.39
CA LEU A 36 13.06 20.55 13.98
C LEU A 36 13.72 19.58 12.97
N PRO A 37 14.38 20.05 11.90
CA PRO A 37 15.09 19.18 10.96
C PRO A 37 16.23 18.37 11.61
N LEU A 38 16.97 18.98 12.54
CA LEU A 38 18.04 18.29 13.27
C LEU A 38 17.50 17.20 14.21
N LEU A 39 16.28 17.36 14.72
CA LEU A 39 15.61 16.35 15.55
C LEU A 39 14.93 15.24 14.72
N GLN A 40 14.71 15.44 13.42
CA GLN A 40 14.06 14.49 12.52
C GLN A 40 15.00 14.01 11.40
N PRO A 41 15.99 13.15 11.70
CA PRO A 41 16.98 12.67 10.72
C PRO A 41 16.38 11.86 9.55
N HIS A 42 15.12 11.48 9.64
CA HIS A 42 14.38 10.75 8.60
C HIS A 42 13.64 11.66 7.61
N LEU A 43 13.53 12.97 7.87
CA LEU A 43 13.01 13.93 6.89
C LEU A 43 14.13 14.32 5.91
N GLN A 44 14.31 13.51 4.87
CA GLN A 44 15.20 13.79 3.74
C GLN A 44 14.55 14.84 2.82
N LEU A 45 14.57 16.11 3.24
CA LEU A 45 14.16 17.23 2.40
C LEU A 45 15.26 17.47 1.36
N THR A 46 14.98 17.10 0.11
CA THR A 46 15.96 17.21 -0.99
C THR A 46 16.31 18.65 -1.35
N GLY A 47 15.53 19.63 -0.89
CA GLY A 47 15.83 21.06 -0.99
C GLY A 47 14.75 21.98 -0.39
N VAL A 48 15.01 23.28 -0.41
CA VAL A 48 14.09 24.33 0.12
C VAL A 48 12.74 24.32 -0.59
N TRP A 49 12.72 24.05 -1.90
CA TRP A 49 11.50 23.99 -2.69
C TRP A 49 10.56 22.87 -2.25
N ASP A 50 11.11 21.70 -1.91
CA ASP A 50 10.35 20.54 -1.47
C ASP A 50 9.79 20.73 -0.04
N ALA A 51 10.48 21.50 0.80
CA ALA A 51 9.97 21.92 2.11
C ALA A 51 8.74 22.83 1.97
N ILE A 52 8.82 23.85 1.10
CA ILE A 52 7.72 24.79 0.83
C ILE A 52 6.48 24.05 0.30
N CYS A 53 6.66 23.19 -0.71
CA CYS A 53 5.56 22.45 -1.31
C CYS A 53 4.83 21.55 -0.30
N SER A 54 5.55 20.95 0.64
CA SER A 54 4.92 20.14 1.69
C SER A 54 4.20 20.91 2.77
N ALA A 55 4.72 22.09 3.13
CA ALA A 55 4.03 22.98 4.06
C ALA A 55 2.72 23.49 3.45
N ALA A 56 2.66 23.59 2.12
CA ALA A 56 1.45 23.90 1.36
C ALA A 56 0.49 22.72 1.15
N GLY A 57 0.78 21.54 1.71
CA GLY A 57 -0.10 20.37 1.62
C GLY A 57 -0.08 19.65 0.27
N VAL A 58 0.88 19.96 -0.61
CA VAL A 58 1.04 19.22 -1.87
C VAL A 58 1.55 17.82 -1.54
N PRO A 59 0.85 16.74 -1.94
CA PRO A 59 1.35 15.39 -1.75
C PRO A 59 2.64 15.26 -2.55
N ARG A 60 3.75 15.00 -1.84
CA ARG A 60 5.03 14.70 -2.50
C ARG A 60 4.82 13.49 -3.43
N ALA A 61 5.50 13.50 -4.58
CA ALA A 61 5.65 12.30 -5.37
C ALA A 61 6.11 11.18 -4.41
N ALA A 62 5.38 10.06 -4.45
CA ALA A 62 5.59 8.94 -3.56
C ALA A 62 7.09 8.71 -3.40
N VAL A 63 7.53 8.64 -2.14
CA VAL A 63 8.87 8.21 -1.77
C VAL A 63 9.23 7.08 -2.73
N GLN A 64 10.32 7.25 -3.47
CA GLN A 64 10.92 6.15 -4.23
C GLN A 64 11.48 5.20 -3.18
N GLU A 65 10.57 4.50 -2.49
CA GLU A 65 10.84 3.46 -1.54
C GLU A 65 11.62 2.45 -2.37
N THR A 66 12.89 2.24 -2.01
CA THR A 66 13.76 1.28 -2.70
C THR A 66 12.97 -0.01 -2.80
N ALA A 67 12.50 -0.35 -4.00
CA ALA A 67 11.53 -1.43 -4.18
C ALA A 67 12.10 -2.67 -3.49
N ILE A 68 11.44 -3.11 -2.41
CA ILE A 68 11.86 -4.29 -1.67
C ILE A 68 11.77 -5.44 -2.66
N LYS A 69 12.93 -5.91 -3.15
CA LYS A 69 13.00 -7.07 -4.02
C LYS A 69 12.96 -8.29 -3.12
N PRO A 70 11.87 -9.09 -3.13
CA PRO A 70 11.82 -10.30 -2.36
C PRO A 70 12.92 -11.26 -2.85
N ASP A 71 13.56 -11.96 -1.92
CA ASP A 71 14.50 -13.05 -2.20
C ASP A 71 13.79 -14.39 -2.46
N PHE A 72 12.46 -14.40 -2.41
CA PHE A 72 11.59 -15.53 -2.72
C PHE A 72 10.64 -15.23 -3.88
N LYS A 73 10.06 -16.29 -4.47
CA LYS A 73 9.05 -16.16 -5.52
C LYS A 73 7.74 -15.64 -4.94
N THR A 74 7.27 -14.51 -5.44
CA THR A 74 5.96 -13.93 -5.09
C THR A 74 4.89 -14.34 -6.10
N SER A 75 3.63 -14.18 -5.70
CA SER A 75 2.50 -14.40 -6.60
C SER A 75 2.58 -13.44 -7.78
N ASN A 76 2.42 -13.98 -8.99
CA ASN A 76 2.33 -13.18 -10.21
C ASN A 76 0.88 -12.77 -10.53
N VAL A 77 -0.09 -13.18 -9.71
CA VAL A 77 -1.50 -12.86 -9.94
C VAL A 77 -1.79 -11.44 -9.49
N VAL A 78 -2.19 -10.61 -10.44
CA VAL A 78 -2.68 -9.26 -10.17
C VAL A 78 -4.19 -9.33 -9.98
N MET A 79 -4.67 -8.92 -8.81
CA MET A 79 -6.10 -8.84 -8.53
C MET A 79 -6.71 -7.68 -9.30
N THR A 80 -7.47 -7.99 -10.34
CA THR A 80 -8.22 -7.00 -11.13
C THR A 80 -9.71 -7.05 -10.78
N SER A 81 -10.42 -5.96 -11.09
CA SER A 81 -11.88 -5.90 -10.93
C SER A 81 -12.62 -6.96 -11.74
N GLU A 82 -12.03 -7.43 -12.84
CA GLU A 82 -12.58 -8.49 -13.68
C GLU A 82 -12.64 -9.83 -12.93
N MET A 83 -11.65 -10.13 -12.08
CA MET A 83 -11.62 -11.36 -11.28
C MET A 83 -12.71 -11.43 -10.20
N LEU A 84 -13.39 -10.31 -9.93
CA LEU A 84 -14.53 -10.23 -9.01
C LEU A 84 -15.87 -10.44 -9.73
N THR A 85 -15.86 -10.51 -11.07
CA THR A 85 -17.07 -10.80 -11.84
C THR A 85 -17.47 -12.26 -11.68
N LYS A 86 -18.77 -12.53 -11.77
CA LYS A 86 -19.29 -13.89 -11.66
C LYS A 86 -18.94 -14.68 -12.93
N ALA A 87 -18.41 -15.88 -12.76
CA ALA A 87 -18.14 -16.80 -13.87
C ALA A 87 -19.40 -17.08 -14.70
N ASP A 88 -19.23 -17.21 -16.02
CA ASP A 88 -20.32 -17.56 -16.93
C ASP A 88 -20.72 -19.05 -16.81
N GLN A 89 -21.88 -19.42 -17.36
CA GLN A 89 -22.41 -20.78 -17.23
C GLN A 89 -21.52 -21.84 -17.88
N VAL A 90 -20.80 -21.50 -18.95
CA VAL A 90 -19.89 -22.44 -19.62
C VAL A 90 -18.65 -22.67 -18.75
N SER A 91 -18.09 -21.61 -18.18
CA SER A 91 -17.01 -21.70 -17.20
C SER A 91 -17.40 -22.55 -15.99
N ILE A 92 -18.58 -22.29 -15.39
CA ILE A 92 -19.12 -23.10 -14.29
C ILE A 92 -19.24 -24.59 -14.66
N GLY A 93 -19.74 -24.90 -15.86
CA GLY A 93 -19.88 -26.29 -16.32
C GLY A 93 -18.54 -27.01 -16.53
N ARG A 94 -17.54 -26.32 -17.11
CA ARG A 94 -16.19 -26.88 -17.28
C ARG A 94 -15.51 -27.06 -15.92
N GLY A 95 -15.59 -26.05 -15.06
CA GLY A 95 -15.08 -26.06 -13.68
C GLY A 95 -15.65 -27.21 -12.86
N ALA A 96 -16.97 -27.48 -12.95
CA ALA A 96 -17.61 -28.60 -12.27
C ALA A 96 -17.05 -29.97 -12.70
N THR A 97 -16.64 -30.12 -13.96
CA THR A 97 -15.99 -31.33 -14.47
C THR A 97 -14.55 -31.44 -13.97
N LEU A 98 -13.80 -30.33 -14.01
CA LEU A 98 -12.43 -30.27 -13.50
C LEU A 98 -12.37 -30.55 -11.99
N ALA A 99 -13.34 -30.05 -11.22
CA ALA A 99 -13.42 -30.19 -9.77
C ALA A 99 -13.61 -31.64 -9.30
N GLN A 100 -14.04 -32.56 -10.17
CA GLN A 100 -14.17 -33.98 -9.81
C GLN A 100 -12.85 -34.59 -9.34
N ARG A 101 -11.70 -34.15 -9.89
CA ARG A 101 -10.38 -34.61 -9.44
C ARG A 101 -9.96 -34.04 -8.08
N CYS A 102 -10.59 -32.95 -7.65
CA CYS A 102 -10.31 -32.26 -6.39
C CYS A 102 -11.11 -32.89 -5.23
N ALA A 103 -12.25 -33.50 -5.54
CA ALA A 103 -13.21 -34.02 -4.58
C ALA A 103 -12.65 -35.10 -3.65
N ILE A 104 -11.62 -35.84 -4.09
CA ILE A 104 -10.99 -36.89 -3.27
C ILE A 104 -10.36 -36.35 -1.98
N CYS A 105 -9.90 -35.10 -1.98
CA CYS A 105 -9.31 -34.45 -0.81
C CYS A 105 -10.19 -33.32 -0.27
N HIS A 106 -10.79 -32.52 -1.16
CA HIS A 106 -11.57 -31.35 -0.77
C HIS A 106 -13.06 -31.62 -0.58
N GLY A 107 -13.49 -32.87 -0.78
CA GLY A 107 -14.89 -33.30 -0.72
C GLY A 107 -15.69 -32.98 -1.98
N PRO A 108 -16.75 -33.74 -2.28
CA PRO A 108 -17.55 -33.57 -3.50
C PRO A 108 -18.29 -32.22 -3.58
N GLN A 109 -18.56 -31.62 -2.42
CA GLN A 109 -19.17 -30.29 -2.33
C GLN A 109 -18.14 -29.19 -1.98
N GLY A 110 -16.84 -29.51 -2.00
CA GLY A 110 -15.80 -28.60 -1.50
C GLY A 110 -15.75 -28.48 0.03
N VAL A 111 -16.44 -29.37 0.75
CA VAL A 111 -16.38 -29.51 2.21
C VAL A 111 -15.58 -30.77 2.51
N SER A 112 -14.39 -30.58 3.06
CA SER A 112 -13.40 -31.63 3.27
C SER A 112 -13.61 -32.34 4.60
N ASP A 113 -13.62 -33.67 4.55
CA ASP A 113 -13.52 -34.55 5.71
C ASP A 113 -12.06 -35.01 5.97
N ALA A 114 -11.12 -34.63 5.09
CA ALA A 114 -9.80 -35.26 4.95
C ALA A 114 -8.61 -34.33 5.28
N HIS A 115 -8.68 -33.54 6.36
CA HIS A 115 -7.68 -32.53 6.79
C HIS A 115 -7.24 -31.51 5.71
N SER A 116 -7.84 -31.55 4.52
CA SER A 116 -7.64 -30.59 3.45
C SER A 116 -8.53 -29.37 3.67
N PRO A 117 -8.16 -28.19 3.17
CA PRO A 117 -8.99 -26.99 3.34
C PRO A 117 -10.31 -27.11 2.58
N ASN A 118 -11.37 -26.49 3.11
CA ASN A 118 -12.65 -26.35 2.41
C ASN A 118 -12.52 -25.38 1.24
N LEU A 119 -13.03 -25.77 0.08
CA LEU A 119 -13.15 -24.93 -1.11
C LEU A 119 -14.55 -24.30 -1.23
N ALA A 120 -15.56 -24.91 -0.61
CA ALA A 120 -16.91 -24.38 -0.58
C ALA A 120 -16.91 -22.97 0.05
N GLY A 121 -17.49 -22.01 -0.67
CA GLY A 121 -17.58 -20.62 -0.23
C GLY A 121 -16.31 -19.78 -0.42
N GLN A 122 -15.23 -20.33 -0.98
CA GLN A 122 -14.09 -19.52 -1.39
C GLN A 122 -14.41 -18.66 -2.61
N PHE A 123 -13.81 -17.47 -2.67
CA PHE A 123 -13.91 -16.61 -3.84
C PHE A 123 -13.13 -17.23 -5.01
N ALA A 124 -13.71 -17.18 -6.22
CA ALA A 124 -13.06 -17.71 -7.42
C ALA A 124 -11.66 -17.13 -7.64
N ALA A 125 -11.49 -15.82 -7.41
CA ALA A 125 -10.20 -15.14 -7.49
C ALA A 125 -9.14 -15.73 -6.53
N VAL A 126 -9.55 -16.15 -5.33
CA VAL A 126 -8.66 -16.76 -4.34
C VAL A 126 -8.27 -18.16 -4.80
N THR A 127 -9.22 -18.97 -5.24
CA THR A 127 -8.93 -20.32 -5.76
C THR A 127 -7.98 -20.27 -6.97
N TYR A 128 -8.24 -19.37 -7.93
CA TYR A 128 -7.36 -19.14 -9.07
C TYR A 128 -5.95 -18.73 -8.63
N LYS A 129 -5.84 -17.76 -7.72
CA LYS A 129 -4.56 -17.30 -7.21
C LYS A 129 -3.77 -18.44 -6.58
N GLU A 130 -4.39 -19.23 -5.70
CA GLU A 130 -3.71 -20.32 -5.01
C GLU A 130 -3.25 -21.41 -5.99
N LEU A 131 -4.09 -21.78 -6.97
CA LEU A 131 -3.70 -22.71 -8.03
C LEU A 131 -2.51 -22.18 -8.84
N ASN A 132 -2.55 -20.91 -9.25
CA ASN A 132 -1.45 -20.30 -9.98
C ASN A 132 -0.17 -20.21 -9.13
N ASP A 133 -0.28 -19.92 -7.85
CA ASP A 133 0.85 -19.84 -6.93
C ASP A 133 1.49 -21.22 -6.73
N PHE A 134 0.68 -22.29 -6.65
CA PHE A 134 1.18 -23.66 -6.65
C PHE A 134 1.89 -24.04 -7.95
N LYS A 135 1.37 -23.59 -9.09
CA LYS A 135 1.95 -23.84 -10.41
C LYS A 135 3.28 -23.11 -10.63
N THR A 136 3.38 -21.86 -10.19
CA THR A 136 4.56 -21.00 -10.39
C THR A 136 5.65 -21.21 -9.33
N GLY A 137 5.28 -21.83 -8.21
CA GLY A 137 6.15 -22.04 -7.05
C GLY A 137 6.22 -20.82 -6.13
N ALA A 138 5.30 -19.86 -6.27
CA ALA A 138 5.09 -18.81 -5.27
C ALA A 138 4.49 -19.39 -3.98
N ARG A 139 3.76 -20.51 -4.09
CA ARG A 139 3.35 -21.36 -2.98
C ARG A 139 3.82 -22.78 -3.28
N VAL A 140 4.46 -23.44 -2.32
CA VAL A 140 4.97 -24.81 -2.50
C VAL A 140 4.13 -25.79 -1.69
N SER A 141 3.66 -26.85 -2.34
CA SER A 141 2.99 -27.97 -1.68
C SER A 141 3.33 -29.27 -2.38
N VAL A 142 3.81 -30.26 -1.62
CA VAL A 142 4.11 -31.60 -2.15
C VAL A 142 2.87 -32.29 -2.72
N VAL A 143 1.68 -31.92 -2.22
CA VAL A 143 0.40 -32.47 -2.70
C VAL A 143 -0.14 -31.65 -3.86
N MET A 144 -0.27 -30.33 -3.72
CA MET A 144 -1.01 -29.51 -4.69
C MET A 144 -0.18 -29.04 -5.90
N SER A 145 1.13 -28.88 -5.76
CA SER A 145 1.96 -28.40 -6.89
C SER A 145 1.89 -29.31 -8.12
N PRO A 146 1.91 -30.66 -8.01
CA PRO A 146 1.70 -31.54 -9.16
C PRO A 146 0.32 -31.40 -9.84
N PHE A 147 -0.74 -31.17 -9.07
CA PHE A 147 -2.09 -30.96 -9.64
C PHE A 147 -2.17 -29.66 -10.42
N ALA A 148 -1.65 -28.57 -9.84
CA ALA A 148 -1.66 -27.26 -10.49
C ALA A 148 -0.75 -27.20 -11.72
N ALA A 149 0.37 -27.94 -11.73
CA ALA A 149 1.32 -27.96 -12.84
C ALA A 149 0.68 -28.43 -14.16
N ALA A 150 -0.29 -29.34 -14.10
CA ALA A 150 -0.98 -29.89 -15.27
C ALA A 150 -2.14 -29.01 -15.79
N MET A 151 -2.54 -27.96 -15.07
CA MET A 151 -3.70 -27.14 -15.41
C MET A 151 -3.34 -26.04 -16.40
N SER A 152 -4.21 -25.77 -17.37
CA SER A 152 -4.13 -24.53 -18.16
C SER A 152 -4.52 -23.30 -17.32
N ASP A 153 -4.24 -22.08 -17.80
CA ASP A 153 -4.74 -20.87 -17.13
C ASP A 153 -6.28 -20.83 -17.12
N GLN A 154 -6.91 -21.26 -18.22
CA GLN A 154 -8.36 -21.35 -18.31
C GLN A 154 -8.92 -22.40 -17.33
N ASP A 155 -8.26 -23.55 -17.17
CA ASP A 155 -8.68 -24.58 -16.21
C ASP A 155 -8.66 -24.08 -14.76
N MET A 156 -7.77 -23.13 -14.44
CA MET A 156 -7.70 -22.54 -13.10
C MET A 156 -8.73 -21.43 -12.90
N LYS A 157 -9.23 -20.82 -13.98
CA LYS A 157 -10.28 -19.79 -13.97
C LYS A 157 -11.69 -20.38 -13.97
N ASP A 158 -11.84 -21.59 -14.52
CA ASP A 158 -13.07 -22.38 -14.53
C ASP A 158 -13.27 -23.15 -13.22
#